data_AF-A0A1F8R2L9-F1
#
_entry.id   AF-A0A1F8R2L9-F1
#
_cell.length_a   1.000
_cell.length_b   1.000
_cell.length_c   1.000
_cell.angle_alpha   90.00
_cell.angle_beta   90.00
_cell.angle_gamma   90.00
#
_symmetry.space_group_name_H-M   'P 1'
#
loop_
_entity.id
_entity.type
_entity.pdbx_description
1 polymer ?
#
loop_
_entity_poly.entity_id
_entity_poly.type
_entity_poly.pdbx_seq_one_letter_code
_entity_poly.pdbx_strand_id
1 'polypeptide(L)' 'MCPDCRKLLDHGIAKLLLCPYDPKPMCKKCTTHCYAPDYRERIRAVMRFSGLYLVKHGRLDLIVHYYF' A
#
# COMPACT_ATOMS: atom_id res chain seq x y z
N MET A 1 4.35 -9.71 -14.93
CA MET A 1 4.23 -9.58 -13.45
C MET A 1 4.56 -10.93 -12.84
N CYS A 2 5.33 -10.99 -11.75
CA CYS A 2 5.72 -12.27 -11.14
C CYS A 2 4.54 -12.95 -10.40
N PRO A 3 4.55 -14.29 -10.19
CA PRO A 3 3.48 -14.98 -9.46
C PRO A 3 3.24 -14.45 -8.04
N ASP A 4 4.30 -14.16 -7.29
CA ASP A 4 4.19 -13.58 -5.94
C ASP A 4 3.60 -12.18 -5.95
N CYS A 5 3.96 -11.38 -6.95
CA CYS A 5 3.45 -10.04 -7.18
C CYS A 5 1.94 -10.09 -7.45
N ARG A 6 1.51 -11.05 -8.28
CA ARG A 6 0.09 -11.31 -8.60
C ARG A 6 -0.69 -11.69 -7.35
N LYS A 7 -0.17 -12.64 -6.57
CA LYS A 7 -0.78 -13.07 -5.30
C LYS A 7 -0.94 -11.91 -4.30
N LEU A 8 0.07 -11.05 -4.18
CA LEU A 8 0.01 -9.88 -3.30
C LEU A 8 -1.04 -8.87 -3.75
N LEU A 9 -1.12 -8.61 -5.06
CA LEU A 9 -2.11 -7.71 -5.65
C LEU A 9 -3.54 -8.23 -5.45
N ASP A 10 -3.77 -9.51 -5.74
CA ASP A 10 -5.09 -10.13 -5.64
C ASP A 10 -5.58 -10.15 -4.19
N HIS A 11 -4.68 -10.44 -3.25
CA HIS A 11 -4.97 -10.32 -1.82
C HIS A 11 -5.37 -8.88 -1.44
N GLY A 12 -4.66 -7.87 -1.94
CA GLY A 12 -4.99 -6.46 -1.70
C GLY A 12 -6.37 -6.07 -2.25
N ILE A 13 -6.70 -6.52 -3.46
CA ILE A 13 -8.00 -6.29 -4.08
C ILE A 13 -9.12 -6.95 -3.27
N ALA A 14 -8.96 -8.21 -2.89
CA ALA A 14 -9.96 -8.92 -2.08
C ALA A 14 -10.25 -8.19 -0.76
N LYS A 15 -9.21 -7.70 -0.08
CA LYS A 15 -9.36 -6.94 1.18
C LYS A 15 -9.96 -5.54 0.99
N LEU A 16 -9.74 -4.93 -0.18
CA LEU A 16 -10.38 -3.66 -0.54
C LEU A 16 -11.89 -3.85 -0.72
N LEU A 17 -12.29 -4.89 -1.46
CA LEU A 17 -13.70 -5.20 -1.73
C LEU A 17 -14.48 -5.59 -0.46
N LEU A 18 -13.81 -6.28 0.48
CA LEU A 18 -14.42 -6.73 1.74
C LEU A 18 -14.29 -5.70 2.88
N CYS A 19 -13.82 -4.48 2.61
CA CYS A 19 -13.59 -3.50 3.67
C CYS A 19 -14.95 -3.01 4.24
N PRO A 20 -15.16 -3.09 5.56
CA PRO A 20 -16.43 -2.67 6.17
C PRO A 20 -16.54 -1.15 6.37
N TYR A 21 -15.45 -0.40 6.16
CA TYR A 21 -15.41 1.04 6.40
C TYR A 21 -15.81 1.80 5.15
N ASP A 22 -16.74 2.74 5.32
CA ASP A 22 -17.15 3.70 4.30
C ASP A 22 -17.25 5.12 4.90
N PRO A 23 -16.37 6.08 4.51
CA PRO A 23 -15.28 5.92 3.55
C PRO A 23 -14.11 5.12 4.13
N LYS A 24 -13.49 4.28 3.29
CA LYS A 24 -12.36 3.46 3.70
C LYS A 24 -11.15 4.32 4.13
N PRO A 25 -10.66 4.20 5.37
CA PRO A 25 -9.49 4.93 5.80
C PRO A 25 -8.21 4.40 5.13
N MET A 26 -7.15 5.21 5.17
CA MET A 26 -5.81 4.74 4.78
C MET A 26 -5.40 3.55 5.65
N CYS A 27 -4.81 2.50 5.05
CA CYS A 27 -4.44 1.30 5.80
C CYS A 27 -3.48 1.56 6.99
N LYS A 28 -2.68 2.63 6.95
CA LYS A 28 -1.82 3.07 8.08
C LYS A 28 -2.62 3.63 9.26
N LYS A 29 -3.78 4.26 8.99
CA LYS A 29 -4.67 4.91 9.97
C LYS A 29 -5.93 4.10 10.26
N CYS A 30 -6.03 2.87 9.73
CA CYS A 30 -7.19 2.02 9.92
C CYS A 30 -7.20 1.49 11.37
N THR A 31 -8.37 1.53 12.00
CA THR A 31 -8.56 1.11 13.40
C THR A 31 -8.43 -0.40 13.57
N THR A 32 -8.92 -1.18 12.60
CA THR A 32 -8.76 -2.64 12.57
C THR A 32 -8.00 -3.09 11.33
N HIS A 33 -6.78 -3.62 11.51
CA HIS A 33 -5.97 -4.05 10.37
C HIS A 33 -6.42 -5.42 9.85
N CYS A 34 -6.90 -5.48 8.61
CA CYS A 34 -7.39 -6.70 7.96
C CYS A 34 -6.30 -7.56 7.29
N TYR A 35 -5.05 -7.08 7.25
CA TYR A 35 -3.91 -7.80 6.68
C TYR A 35 -3.21 -8.62 7.75
N ALA A 36 -2.84 -9.85 7.40
CA ALA A 36 -1.87 -10.60 8.18
C ALA A 36 -0.51 -9.85 8.24
N PRO A 37 0.26 -9.98 9.33
CA PRO A 37 1.53 -9.29 9.51
C PRO A 37 2.48 -9.38 8.31
N ASP A 38 2.67 -10.59 7.77
CA ASP A 38 3.57 -10.83 6.62
C ASP A 38 3.13 -10.07 5.36
N TYR A 39 1.83 -10.07 5.05
CA TYR A 39 1.29 -9.33 3.91
C TYR A 39 1.42 -7.82 4.11
N ARG A 40 1.28 -7.35 5.35
CA ARG A 40 1.45 -5.94 5.69
C ARG A 40 2.88 -5.49 5.48
N GLU A 41 3.87 -6.29 5.84
CA GLU A 41 5.28 -6.01 5.61
C GLU A 41 5.61 -5.99 4.12
N ARG A 42 5.13 -6.99 3.36
CA ARG A 42 5.28 -7.03 1.90
C ARG A 42 4.71 -5.78 1.23
N ILE A 43 3.50 -5.36 1.62
CA ILE A 43 2.88 -4.15 1.04
C ILE A 43 3.64 -2.89 1.47
N ARG A 44 4.14 -2.79 2.69
CA ARG A 44 5.00 -1.66 3.11
C ARG A 44 6.27 -1.59 2.26
N ALA A 45 6.91 -2.72 1.98
CA ALA A 45 8.11 -2.77 1.14
C ALA A 45 7.81 -2.29 -0.29
N VAL A 46 6.71 -2.76 -0.89
CA VAL A 46 6.25 -2.33 -2.22
C VAL A 46 5.94 -0.83 -2.23
N MET A 47 5.17 -0.32 -1.26
CA MET A 47 4.81 1.10 -1.19
C MET A 47 6.04 1.99 -1.01
N ARG A 48 7.01 1.58 -0.20
CA ARG A 48 8.28 2.30 -0.01
C ARG A 48 9.10 2.36 -1.29
N PHE A 49 9.21 1.24 -2.01
CA PHE A 49 9.88 1.20 -3.30
C PHE A 49 9.18 2.11 -4.33
N SER A 50 7.86 1.98 -4.46
CA SER A 50 7.06 2.75 -5.41
C SER A 50 7.12 4.26 -5.14
N GLY A 51 7.09 4.68 -3.87
CA GLY A 51 7.22 6.09 -3.50
C GLY A 51 8.54 6.70 -3.99
N LEU A 52 9.66 6.04 -3.69
CA LEU A 52 10.98 6.49 -4.12
C LEU A 52 11.14 6.42 -5.65
N TYR A 53 10.58 5.38 -6.28
CA TYR A 53 10.57 5.26 -7.74
C TYR A 53 9.85 6.46 -8.37
N LEU A 54 8.65 6.81 -7.90
CA LEU A 54 7.90 7.95 -8.43
C LEU A 54 8.63 9.28 -8.26
N VAL A 55 9.25 9.52 -7.10
CA VAL A 55 10.08 10.71 -6.86
C VAL A 55 11.18 10.83 -7.91
N LYS A 56 11.91 9.73 -8.19
CA LYS A 56 12.99 9.71 -9.19
C LYS A 56 12.48 9.93 -10.63
N HIS A 57 11.19 9.71 -10.88
CA HIS A 57 10.54 9.89 -12.18
C HIS A 57 9.75 11.21 -12.28
N GLY A 58 10.08 12.21 -11.47
CA GLY A 58 9.54 13.56 -11.59
C GLY A 58 8.39 13.90 -10.66
N ARG A 59 7.90 12.97 -9.82
CA ARG A 59 6.93 13.25 -8.75
C ARG A 59 7.62 13.83 -7.52
N LEU A 60 8.29 14.97 -7.70
CA LEU A 60 9.02 15.68 -6.65
C LEU A 60 8.09 16.18 -5.53
N ASP A 61 6.81 16.37 -5.81
CA ASP A 61 5.76 16.67 -4.83
C ASP A 61 5.69 15.63 -3.69
N LEU A 62 6.04 14.38 -3.98
CA LEU A 62 6.08 13.32 -2.97
C LEU A 62 7.20 13.55 -1.95
N ILE A 63 8.27 14.27 -2.27
CA ILE A 63 9.30 14.65 -1.30
C ILE A 63 8.67 15.51 -0.22
N VAL A 64 7.87 16.51 -0.60
CA VAL A 64 7.17 17.35 0.37
C VAL A 64 6.24 16.50 1.24
N HIS A 65 5.47 15.59 0.65
CA HIS A 65 4.60 14.68 1.39
C HIS A 65 5.33 13.73 2.36
N TYR A 66 6.58 13.35 2.09
CA TYR A 66 7.37 12.47 2.95
C TYR A 66 8.13 13.23 4.05
N TYR A 67 8.52 14.48 3.82
CA TYR A 67 9.37 15.27 4.74
C TYR A 67 8.64 16.40 5.48
N PHE A 68 7.45 16.80 5.05
CA PHE A 68 6.61 17.84 5.66
C PHE A 68 5.19 17.31 5.90
#